data_AF-W0RBJ6-F1
#
_entry.id   AF-W0RBJ6-F1
#
_cell.length_a   1.000
_cell.length_b   1.000
_cell.length_c   1.000
_cell.angle_alpha   90.00
_cell.angle_beta   90.00
_cell.angle_gamma   90.00
#
_symmetry.space_group_name_H-M   'P 1'
#
loop_
_entity.id
_entity.type
_entity.pdbx_description
1 polymer ?
#
loop_
_entity_poly.entity_id
_entity_poly.type
_entity_poly.pdbx_seq_one_letter_code
_entity_poly.pdbx_strand_id
1 'polypeptide(L)'
;MGLRAATRAPTLLLSTDPAGTLGDVLGAGPLSAEPARVADGLDALQLDAAAHRAAFLARWRAVLVTIIDRGTYLDRDDIEPLVDATFPGADEIFAVLHLGELLHDARWSRYERLVVDTAPTGHTLRLLELPRTFDALLALLEAMQEKHRFMVRALVHRYRADAADAFLRDMRARATALRDALRDPARTAAVVVTRDEPVVAAETARLVRALGEREIAVAAIVVNAAEGEPDVPNAFVVPRLDPPRGVDGLRAWAEAMHEHEPQRTRRTQRKPLEGFSSASSASSAVQLEALVRPLTVVAGKGGVGKTTVACALAVATAAPDRPTLLVSTDPAPSVGDALGIDVPDAETPVPGVPGLAARQMDAGAAFARLVASYQERIDEVFGGLVSHGVDAAHDRAIVRELLALAPPGVDELYALAELGATLEEGRWAQVIVDPAPTGHLLRLLEMPALALGWTHQLMRLILKYREVGGLAEAGEELLRFARRTRALGAMLGDAARAGVLVVTLDEPVVRAESARLIDAVRARGMDVVGVLRNRAAAPGPDMSAPAVPGLLGVDALRAWAARWTIAVRDRD
;
A
#
# COMPACT_ATOMS: atom_id res chain seq x y z
N MET A 1 3.90 -1.13 31.44
CA MET A 1 2.50 -1.63 31.58
C MET A 1 2.54 -3.04 31.04
N GLY A 2 2.56 -4.02 31.95
CA GLY A 2 3.13 -5.34 31.67
C GLY A 2 2.41 -6.10 30.57
N LEU A 3 3.12 -6.36 29.46
CA LEU A 3 2.76 -7.33 28.42
C LEU A 3 2.78 -8.80 28.92
N ARG A 4 3.04 -9.01 30.21
CA ARG A 4 3.07 -10.31 30.88
C ARG A 4 1.96 -10.41 31.93
N ALA A 5 0.74 -10.74 31.49
CA ALA A 5 -0.32 -11.34 32.31
C ALA A 5 -1.37 -11.98 31.36
N ALA A 6 -1.39 -13.30 31.16
CA ALA A 6 -2.00 -14.27 32.08
C ALA A 6 -3.49 -14.01 32.41
N THR A 7 -4.29 -13.57 31.43
CA THR A 7 -5.76 -13.67 31.51
C THR A 7 -6.29 -14.46 30.31
N ARG A 8 -7.05 -15.53 30.59
CA ARG A 8 -7.79 -16.37 29.63
C ARG A 8 -8.98 -15.61 28.98
N ALA A 9 -8.85 -14.31 28.76
CA ALA A 9 -9.93 -13.56 28.14
C ALA A 9 -10.12 -14.10 26.72
N PRO A 10 -11.35 -14.44 26.32
CA PRO A 10 -11.62 -14.92 24.98
C PRO A 10 -11.11 -13.90 23.95
N THR A 11 -10.13 -14.30 23.15
CA THR A 11 -9.42 -13.43 22.22
C THR A 11 -9.69 -13.89 20.79
N LEU A 12 -9.98 -12.94 19.92
CA LEU A 12 -10.04 -13.15 18.48
C LEU A 12 -8.81 -12.53 17.81
N LEU A 13 -8.09 -13.33 17.03
CA LEU A 13 -7.00 -12.87 16.17
C LEU A 13 -7.50 -12.77 14.73
N LEU A 14 -7.49 -11.56 14.19
CA LEU A 14 -7.94 -11.25 12.84
C LEU A 14 -6.74 -10.87 11.98
N SER A 15 -6.49 -11.58 10.88
CA SER A 15 -5.52 -11.11 9.88
C SER A 15 -6.24 -10.37 8.75
N THR A 16 -5.69 -9.20 8.38
CA THR A 16 -6.07 -8.47 7.16
C THR A 16 -5.10 -8.70 6.01
N ASP A 17 -4.02 -9.47 6.21
CA ASP A 17 -3.04 -9.79 5.18
C ASP A 17 -3.60 -10.82 4.19
N PRO A 18 -3.80 -10.47 2.90
CA PRO A 18 -4.33 -11.41 1.91
C PRO A 18 -3.39 -12.60 1.63
N ALA A 19 -2.11 -12.53 2.02
CA ALA A 19 -1.15 -13.61 1.81
C ALA A 19 -1.37 -14.83 2.74
N GLY A 20 -2.26 -14.72 3.75
CA GLY A 20 -2.68 -15.84 4.59
C GLY A 20 -1.56 -16.39 5.48
N THR A 21 -0.54 -15.59 5.79
CA THR A 21 0.66 -16.02 6.51
C THR A 21 0.39 -16.39 7.97
N LEU A 22 -0.69 -15.85 8.55
CA LEU A 22 -1.06 -16.10 9.93
C LEU A 22 -1.35 -17.59 10.20
N GLY A 23 -2.06 -18.26 9.30
CA GLY A 23 -2.41 -19.68 9.45
C GLY A 23 -1.19 -20.60 9.53
N ASP A 24 -0.17 -20.31 8.72
CA ASP A 24 1.12 -21.02 8.71
C ASP A 24 1.87 -20.85 10.04
N VAL A 25 1.89 -19.63 10.59
CA VAL A 25 2.59 -19.31 11.86
C VAL A 25 1.88 -19.96 13.06
N LEU A 26 0.55 -19.96 13.07
CA LEU A 26 -0.25 -20.59 14.12
C LEU A 26 -0.23 -22.13 14.07
N GLY A 27 0.22 -22.72 12.96
CA GLY A 27 0.14 -24.16 12.73
C GLY A 27 -1.29 -24.66 12.52
N ALA A 28 -2.23 -23.77 12.19
CA ALA A 28 -3.64 -24.07 11.98
C ALA A 28 -4.00 -24.39 10.52
N GLY A 29 -3.06 -24.20 9.59
CA GLY A 29 -3.32 -24.27 8.16
C GLY A 29 -4.09 -23.03 7.67
N PRO A 30 -4.67 -23.07 6.45
CA PRO A 30 -5.37 -21.93 5.88
C PRO A 30 -6.56 -21.51 6.75
N LEU A 31 -6.56 -20.24 7.17
CA LEU A 31 -7.66 -19.64 7.91
C LEU A 31 -8.80 -19.22 6.97
N SER A 32 -10.02 -19.17 7.50
CA SER A 32 -11.23 -18.77 6.76
C SER A 32 -11.85 -17.50 7.33
N ALA A 33 -12.91 -17.00 6.70
CA ALA A 33 -13.72 -15.90 7.22
C ALA A 33 -14.52 -16.26 8.49
N GLU A 34 -14.61 -17.55 8.83
CA GLU A 34 -15.24 -18.04 10.05
C GLU A 34 -14.19 -18.25 11.17
N PRO A 35 -14.47 -17.84 12.42
CA PRO A 35 -13.55 -18.04 13.53
C PRO A 35 -13.25 -19.51 13.79
N ALA A 36 -11.98 -19.89 13.67
CA ALA A 36 -11.48 -21.22 14.00
C ALA A 36 -10.73 -21.19 15.34
N ARG A 37 -10.97 -22.18 16.20
CA ARG A 37 -10.24 -22.30 17.46
C ARG A 37 -8.80 -22.72 17.20
N VAL A 38 -7.85 -21.95 17.73
CA VAL A 38 -6.41 -22.19 17.61
C VAL A 38 -5.83 -22.72 18.91
N ALA A 39 -6.27 -22.15 20.04
CA ALA A 39 -5.92 -22.60 21.38
C ALA A 39 -7.07 -22.29 22.35
N ASP A 40 -6.98 -22.77 23.59
CA ASP A 40 -7.94 -22.41 24.63
C ASP A 40 -7.98 -20.90 24.85
N GLY A 41 -9.15 -20.30 24.58
CA GLY A 41 -9.37 -18.86 24.68
C GLY A 41 -8.81 -18.04 23.50
N LEU A 42 -8.35 -18.68 22.43
CA LEU A 42 -7.85 -18.02 21.23
C LEU A 42 -8.49 -18.62 19.97
N ASP A 43 -9.29 -17.81 19.29
CA ASP A 43 -9.79 -18.09 17.95
C ASP A 43 -9.06 -17.19 16.94
N ALA A 44 -8.92 -17.66 15.70
CA ALA A 44 -8.37 -16.87 14.61
C ALA A 44 -9.25 -16.92 13.36
N LEU A 45 -9.25 -15.84 12.59
CA LEU A 45 -9.91 -15.78 11.29
C LEU A 45 -9.11 -14.93 10.31
N GLN A 46 -9.30 -15.19 9.02
CA GLN A 46 -8.74 -14.42 7.93
C GLN A 46 -9.86 -13.60 7.29
N LEU A 47 -9.63 -12.29 7.16
CA LEU A 47 -10.60 -11.44 6.47
C LEU A 47 -10.67 -11.81 4.98
N ASP A 48 -11.88 -12.07 4.50
CA ASP A 48 -12.19 -12.17 3.07
C ASP A 48 -12.93 -10.91 2.60
N ALA A 49 -12.16 -9.90 2.17
CA ALA A 49 -12.74 -8.63 1.72
C ALA A 49 -13.68 -8.78 0.52
N ALA A 50 -13.41 -9.74 -0.38
CA ALA A 50 -14.23 -9.98 -1.56
C ALA A 50 -15.60 -10.56 -1.19
N ALA A 51 -15.65 -11.48 -0.23
CA ALA A 51 -16.91 -12.00 0.30
C ALA A 51 -17.72 -10.92 1.02
N HIS A 52 -17.07 -10.07 1.82
CA HIS A 52 -17.73 -8.94 2.49
C HIS A 52 -18.31 -7.93 1.49
N ARG A 53 -17.55 -7.60 0.44
CA ARG A 53 -18.04 -6.77 -0.68
C ARG A 53 -19.27 -7.38 -1.34
N ALA A 54 -19.23 -8.68 -1.67
CA ALA A 54 -20.36 -9.36 -2.30
C ALA A 54 -21.61 -9.33 -1.42
N ALA A 55 -21.45 -9.59 -0.11
CA ALA A 55 -22.55 -9.52 0.86
C ALA A 55 -23.10 -8.10 1.01
N PHE A 56 -22.24 -7.08 1.01
CA PHE A 56 -22.65 -5.67 1.08
C PHE A 56 -23.45 -5.26 -0.16
N LEU A 57 -22.95 -5.55 -1.36
CA LEU A 57 -23.66 -5.22 -2.60
C LEU A 57 -24.98 -6.00 -2.71
N ALA A 58 -25.02 -7.28 -2.34
CA ALA A 58 -26.26 -8.05 -2.32
C ALA A 58 -27.34 -7.40 -1.43
N ARG A 59 -26.94 -6.73 -0.35
CA ARG A 59 -27.86 -6.05 0.58
C ARG A 59 -28.25 -4.65 0.11
N TRP A 60 -27.30 -3.87 -0.40
CA TRP A 60 -27.45 -2.42 -0.54
C TRP A 60 -27.43 -1.91 -1.99
N ARG A 61 -27.16 -2.76 -2.99
CA ARG A 61 -27.08 -2.35 -4.41
C ARG A 61 -28.29 -1.55 -4.88
N ALA A 62 -29.49 -2.04 -4.62
CA ALA A 62 -30.71 -1.34 -5.04
C ALA A 62 -30.84 0.07 -4.43
N VAL A 63 -30.39 0.25 -3.19
CA VAL A 63 -30.39 1.54 -2.50
C VAL A 63 -29.32 2.46 -3.08
N LEU A 64 -28.10 1.97 -3.30
CA LEU A 64 -27.02 2.73 -3.93
C LEU A 64 -27.39 3.21 -5.33
N VAL A 65 -27.91 2.31 -6.18
CA VAL A 65 -28.40 2.66 -7.52
C VAL A 65 -29.47 3.74 -7.43
N THR A 66 -30.41 3.62 -6.48
CA THR A 66 -31.46 4.62 -6.28
C THR A 66 -30.92 5.99 -5.87
N ILE A 67 -29.89 6.06 -5.02
CA ILE A 67 -29.26 7.32 -4.62
C ILE A 67 -28.56 7.98 -5.82
N ILE A 68 -27.79 7.20 -6.59
CA ILE A 68 -27.04 7.71 -7.74
C ILE A 68 -27.99 8.16 -8.87
N ASP A 69 -29.06 7.41 -9.13
CA ASP A 69 -30.13 7.70 -10.10
C ASP A 69 -30.82 9.04 -9.78
N ARG A 70 -30.97 9.36 -8.49
CA ARG A 70 -31.54 10.64 -8.03
C ARG A 70 -30.56 11.82 -8.12
N GLY A 71 -29.27 11.54 -7.99
CA GLY A 71 -28.22 12.55 -7.93
C GLY A 71 -27.60 12.91 -9.27
N THR A 72 -27.71 12.03 -10.27
CA THR A 72 -27.03 12.15 -11.56
C THR A 72 -28.02 12.15 -12.72
N TYR A 73 -27.55 12.47 -13.93
CA TYR A 73 -28.33 12.34 -15.17
C TYR A 73 -28.14 10.96 -15.84
N LEU A 74 -27.51 10.03 -15.13
CA LEU A 74 -27.25 8.68 -15.62
C LEU A 74 -28.52 7.84 -15.48
N ASP A 75 -28.80 6.98 -16.47
CA ASP A 75 -29.84 5.96 -16.30
C ASP A 75 -29.32 4.75 -15.53
N ARG A 76 -30.25 3.89 -15.11
CA ARG A 76 -29.92 2.70 -14.31
C ARG A 76 -28.99 1.74 -15.04
N ASP A 77 -29.10 1.62 -16.36
CA ASP A 77 -28.25 0.76 -17.20
C ASP A 77 -26.79 1.25 -17.24
N ASP A 78 -26.55 2.53 -16.95
CA ASP A 78 -25.22 3.11 -16.77
C ASP A 78 -24.72 3.05 -15.32
N ILE A 79 -25.61 3.26 -14.35
CA ILE A 79 -25.25 3.27 -12.93
C ILE A 79 -24.87 1.88 -12.44
N GLU A 80 -25.63 0.86 -12.84
CA GLU A 80 -25.42 -0.50 -12.39
C GLU A 80 -24.01 -1.02 -12.69
N PRO A 81 -23.48 -0.91 -13.93
CA PRO A 81 -22.10 -1.26 -14.22
C PRO A 81 -21.07 -0.47 -13.43
N LEU A 82 -21.32 0.81 -13.09
CA LEU A 82 -20.39 1.60 -12.28
C LEU A 82 -20.33 1.13 -10.83
N VAL A 83 -21.49 0.77 -10.25
CA VAL A 83 -21.58 0.19 -8.91
C VAL A 83 -20.90 -1.18 -8.89
N ASP A 84 -21.16 -2.02 -9.89
CA ASP A 84 -20.62 -3.37 -9.99
C ASP A 84 -19.11 -3.35 -10.30
N ALA A 85 -18.63 -2.38 -11.07
CA ALA A 85 -17.23 -2.27 -11.48
C ALA A 85 -16.26 -1.93 -10.34
N THR A 86 -16.76 -1.56 -9.14
CA THR A 86 -16.06 -1.25 -7.87
C THR A 86 -14.55 -1.00 -7.98
N PHE A 87 -14.09 0.22 -7.64
CA PHE A 87 -12.70 0.65 -7.78
C PHE A 87 -11.69 -0.42 -7.28
N PRO A 88 -10.61 -0.70 -8.04
CA PRO A 88 -9.52 -1.52 -7.54
C PRO A 88 -9.03 -1.04 -6.17
N GLY A 89 -8.84 -1.92 -5.18
CA GLY A 89 -8.48 -1.49 -3.82
C GLY A 89 -9.63 -0.99 -2.94
N ALA A 90 -10.89 -1.15 -3.37
CA ALA A 90 -12.05 -0.96 -2.50
C ALA A 90 -12.22 -2.07 -1.44
N ASP A 91 -11.50 -3.18 -1.60
CA ASP A 91 -11.50 -4.29 -0.64
C ASP A 91 -11.12 -3.84 0.76
N GLU A 92 -10.21 -2.87 0.86
CA GLU A 92 -9.86 -2.28 2.14
C GLU A 92 -11.00 -1.46 2.75
N ILE A 93 -11.85 -0.81 1.95
CA ILE A 93 -13.06 -0.14 2.46
C ILE A 93 -13.97 -1.18 3.12
N PHE A 94 -14.16 -2.34 2.47
CA PHE A 94 -14.97 -3.42 3.01
C PHE A 94 -14.32 -4.12 4.22
N ALA A 95 -12.99 -4.15 4.27
CA ALA A 95 -12.24 -4.57 5.46
C ALA A 95 -12.56 -3.70 6.67
N VAL A 96 -12.53 -2.38 6.49
CA VAL A 96 -12.84 -1.40 7.53
C VAL A 96 -14.32 -1.48 7.94
N LEU A 97 -15.24 -1.65 6.99
CA LEU A 97 -16.64 -1.87 7.30
C LEU A 97 -16.85 -3.13 8.15
N HIS A 98 -16.14 -4.21 7.83
CA HIS A 98 -16.16 -5.41 8.64
C HIS A 98 -15.61 -5.17 10.06
N LEU A 99 -14.49 -4.46 10.20
CA LEU A 99 -13.98 -4.04 11.52
C LEU A 99 -15.03 -3.25 12.31
N GLY A 100 -15.77 -2.36 11.65
CA GLY A 100 -16.90 -1.65 12.24
C GLY A 100 -18.03 -2.58 12.67
N GLU A 101 -18.34 -3.62 11.90
CA GLU A 101 -19.33 -4.65 12.25
C GLU A 101 -18.90 -5.46 13.48
N LEU A 102 -17.61 -5.82 13.59
CA LEU A 102 -17.07 -6.55 14.75
C LEU A 102 -17.34 -5.81 16.07
N LEU A 103 -17.39 -4.48 16.05
CA LEU A 103 -17.64 -3.66 17.24
C LEU A 103 -19.11 -3.63 17.67
N HIS A 104 -20.06 -3.99 16.80
CA HIS A 104 -21.50 -3.78 17.04
C HIS A 104 -22.33 -5.06 16.95
N ASP A 105 -21.89 -6.05 16.20
CA ASP A 105 -22.64 -7.29 16.02
C ASP A 105 -22.47 -8.20 17.25
N ALA A 106 -23.60 -8.53 17.88
CA ALA A 106 -23.68 -9.38 19.06
C ALA A 106 -23.02 -10.75 18.87
N ARG A 107 -22.87 -11.22 17.62
CA ARG A 107 -22.08 -12.41 17.28
C ARG A 107 -20.67 -12.38 17.86
N TRP A 108 -20.06 -11.20 17.95
CA TRP A 108 -18.67 -11.01 18.39
C TRP A 108 -18.56 -10.70 19.88
N SER A 109 -19.68 -10.50 20.57
CA SER A 109 -19.74 -10.18 22.01
C SER A 109 -19.09 -11.23 22.93
N ARG A 110 -18.86 -12.45 22.42
CA ARG A 110 -18.16 -13.52 23.15
C ARG A 110 -16.65 -13.26 23.33
N TYR A 111 -16.09 -12.34 22.56
CA TYR A 111 -14.68 -11.97 22.63
C TYR A 111 -14.50 -10.71 23.46
N GLU A 112 -13.60 -10.77 24.43
CA GLU A 112 -13.20 -9.63 25.26
C GLU A 112 -12.05 -8.85 24.62
N ARG A 113 -11.28 -9.50 23.73
CA ARG A 113 -10.14 -8.89 23.04
C ARG A 113 -10.13 -9.22 21.56
N LEU A 114 -9.87 -8.20 20.74
CA LEU A 114 -9.60 -8.32 19.32
C LEU A 114 -8.16 -7.91 19.07
N VAL A 115 -7.37 -8.79 18.45
CA VAL A 115 -6.03 -8.49 17.97
C VAL A 115 -6.09 -8.50 16.45
N VAL A 116 -5.71 -7.39 15.83
CA VAL A 116 -5.72 -7.25 14.37
C VAL A 116 -4.28 -7.26 13.87
N ASP A 117 -3.93 -8.31 13.13
CA ASP A 117 -2.69 -8.42 12.38
C ASP A 117 -2.84 -7.66 11.06
N THR A 118 -2.20 -6.49 10.98
CA THR A 118 -2.25 -5.61 9.82
C THR A 118 -1.05 -5.80 8.91
N ALA A 119 -1.26 -5.62 7.60
CA ALA A 119 -0.16 -5.64 6.63
C ALA A 119 0.86 -4.49 6.90
N PRO A 120 2.02 -4.42 6.19
CA PRO A 120 3.12 -3.50 6.53
C PRO A 120 2.73 -2.02 6.64
N THR A 121 3.62 -1.20 7.22
CA THR A 121 3.44 0.21 7.60
C THR A 121 2.57 1.04 6.64
N GLY A 122 2.89 1.05 5.34
CA GLY A 122 2.15 1.82 4.35
C GLY A 122 0.70 1.35 4.17
N HIS A 123 0.43 0.05 4.22
CA HIS A 123 -0.93 -0.49 4.15
C HIS A 123 -1.69 -0.27 5.44
N THR A 124 -1.03 -0.36 6.61
CA THR A 124 -1.66 -0.01 7.90
C THR A 124 -2.08 1.46 7.90
N LEU A 125 -1.23 2.39 7.46
CA LEU A 125 -1.60 3.81 7.40
C LEU A 125 -2.76 4.06 6.45
N ARG A 126 -2.79 3.40 5.27
CA ARG A 126 -3.95 3.42 4.38
C ARG A 126 -5.20 2.91 5.08
N LEU A 127 -5.13 1.75 5.75
CA LEU A 127 -6.25 1.18 6.51
C LEU A 127 -6.83 2.19 7.51
N LEU A 128 -5.96 2.95 8.18
CA LEU A 128 -6.33 3.96 9.16
C LEU A 128 -6.84 5.28 8.53
N GLU A 129 -6.59 5.52 7.24
CA GLU A 129 -7.12 6.66 6.48
C GLU A 129 -8.49 6.38 5.86
N LEU A 130 -8.81 5.12 5.57
CA LEU A 130 -10.06 4.72 4.93
C LEU A 130 -11.34 5.18 5.62
N PRO A 131 -11.45 5.33 6.95
CA PRO A 131 -12.63 5.94 7.56
C PRO A 131 -12.91 7.35 6.99
N ARG A 132 -11.87 8.13 6.69
CA ARG A 132 -12.02 9.46 6.04
C ARG A 132 -12.46 9.33 4.59
N THR A 133 -11.88 8.40 3.83
CA THR A 133 -12.31 8.11 2.44
C THR A 133 -13.76 7.66 2.39
N PHE A 134 -14.18 6.85 3.36
CA PHE A 134 -15.56 6.39 3.48
C PHE A 134 -16.51 7.53 3.89
N ASP A 135 -16.11 8.42 4.80
CA ASP A 135 -16.86 9.63 5.13
C ASP A 135 -17.08 10.51 3.89
N ALA A 136 -16.06 10.67 3.03
CA ALA A 136 -16.18 11.40 1.76
C ALA A 136 -17.15 10.73 0.79
N LEU A 137 -17.09 9.39 0.65
CA LEU A 137 -18.07 8.64 -0.15
C LEU A 137 -19.51 8.83 0.38
N LEU A 138 -19.70 8.78 1.70
CA LEU A 138 -21.00 9.03 2.32
C LEU A 138 -21.46 10.48 2.13
N ALA A 139 -20.55 11.46 2.11
CA ALA A 139 -20.87 12.85 1.82
C ALA A 139 -21.37 13.03 0.38
N LEU A 140 -20.72 12.38 -0.60
CA LEU A 140 -21.19 12.35 -1.99
C LEU A 140 -22.61 11.77 -2.10
N LEU A 141 -22.85 10.60 -1.51
CA LEU A 141 -24.17 9.97 -1.54
C LEU A 141 -25.23 10.81 -0.79
N GLU A 142 -24.85 11.48 0.29
CA GLU A 142 -25.73 12.42 0.99
C GLU A 142 -26.05 13.65 0.13
N ALA A 143 -25.09 14.22 -0.59
CA ALA A 143 -25.33 15.35 -1.50
C ALA A 143 -26.32 14.97 -2.61
N MET A 144 -26.17 13.77 -3.18
CA MET A 144 -27.11 13.21 -4.15
C MET A 144 -28.51 13.02 -3.56
N GLN A 145 -28.61 12.49 -2.35
CA GLN A 145 -29.89 12.32 -1.67
C GLN A 145 -30.51 13.66 -1.23
N GLU A 146 -29.72 14.65 -0.83
CA GLU A 146 -30.22 15.98 -0.46
C GLU A 146 -30.84 16.69 -1.66
N LYS A 147 -30.22 16.59 -2.85
CA LYS A 147 -30.83 17.07 -4.10
C LYS A 147 -32.24 16.48 -4.29
N HIS A 148 -32.41 15.18 -4.07
CA HIS A 148 -33.73 14.54 -4.14
C HIS A 148 -34.71 15.08 -3.09
N ARG A 149 -34.27 15.18 -1.82
CA ARG A 149 -35.10 15.73 -0.73
C ARG A 149 -35.57 17.14 -1.07
N PHE A 150 -34.67 17.96 -1.62
CA PHE A 150 -34.96 19.30 -2.07
C PHE A 150 -36.03 19.31 -3.18
N MET A 151 -35.82 18.56 -4.27
CA MET A 151 -36.78 18.50 -5.38
C MET A 151 -38.18 18.06 -4.92
N VAL A 152 -38.27 17.03 -4.07
CA VAL A 152 -39.56 16.56 -3.53
C VAL A 152 -40.21 17.62 -2.64
N ARG A 153 -39.45 18.34 -1.81
CA ARG A 153 -40.00 19.45 -1.00
C ARG A 153 -40.46 20.62 -1.86
N ALA A 154 -39.74 20.92 -2.95
CA ALA A 154 -40.11 21.99 -3.86
C ALA A 154 -41.43 21.69 -4.59
N LEU A 155 -41.67 20.42 -4.96
CA LEU A 155 -42.85 20.00 -5.72
C LEU A 155 -44.06 19.59 -4.86
N VAL A 156 -43.81 18.88 -3.77
CA VAL A 156 -44.84 18.21 -2.95
C VAL A 156 -44.97 18.86 -1.57
N HIS A 157 -44.10 19.81 -1.21
CA HIS A 157 -44.04 20.50 0.09
C HIS A 157 -43.89 19.59 1.32
N ARG A 158 -43.76 18.28 1.13
CA ARG A 158 -43.60 17.28 2.19
C ARG A 158 -42.68 16.17 1.71
N TYR A 159 -41.64 15.92 2.48
CA TYR A 159 -40.73 14.79 2.28
C TYR A 159 -40.92 13.75 3.39
N ARG A 160 -40.84 12.47 3.03
CA ARG A 160 -40.82 11.35 3.99
C ARG A 160 -39.52 10.58 3.80
N ALA A 161 -38.82 10.36 4.91
CA ALA A 161 -37.58 9.59 4.88
C ALA A 161 -37.82 8.16 4.38
N ASP A 162 -36.91 7.67 3.55
CA ASP A 162 -37.01 6.37 2.88
C ASP A 162 -35.82 5.44 3.22
N ALA A 163 -35.68 4.35 2.47
CA ALA A 163 -34.61 3.38 2.66
C ALA A 163 -33.21 3.97 2.41
N ALA A 164 -33.08 4.98 1.53
CA ALA A 164 -31.82 5.65 1.28
C ALA A 164 -31.41 6.51 2.48
N ASP A 165 -32.34 7.25 3.09
CA ASP A 165 -32.07 7.99 4.33
C ASP A 165 -31.73 7.07 5.51
N ALA A 166 -32.33 5.88 5.57
CA ALA A 166 -32.01 4.89 6.58
C ALA A 166 -30.60 4.31 6.38
N PHE A 167 -30.25 3.97 5.14
CA PHE A 167 -28.93 3.48 4.77
C PHE A 167 -27.81 4.48 5.10
N LEU A 168 -27.94 5.74 4.67
CA LEU A 168 -26.93 6.78 4.93
C LEU A 168 -26.71 6.99 6.43
N ARG A 169 -27.79 6.95 7.22
CA ARG A 169 -27.72 7.08 8.67
C ARG A 169 -27.02 5.90 9.33
N ASP A 170 -27.35 4.66 8.94
CA ASP A 170 -26.70 3.45 9.48
C ASP A 170 -25.20 3.45 9.13
N MET A 171 -24.85 3.73 7.88
CA MET A 171 -23.45 3.74 7.45
C MET A 171 -22.64 4.83 8.16
N ARG A 172 -23.19 6.06 8.33
CA ARG A 172 -22.51 7.14 9.05
C ARG A 172 -22.33 6.82 10.54
N ALA A 173 -23.32 6.16 11.16
CA ALA A 173 -23.21 5.72 12.55
C ALA A 173 -22.10 4.69 12.72
N ARG A 174 -22.00 3.70 11.83
CA ARG A 174 -20.93 2.70 11.83
C ARG A 174 -19.55 3.31 11.62
N ALA A 175 -19.41 4.20 10.64
CA ALA A 175 -18.15 4.91 10.35
C ALA A 175 -17.68 5.73 11.56
N THR A 176 -18.61 6.47 12.18
CA THR A 176 -18.34 7.25 13.39
C THR A 176 -17.91 6.38 14.55
N ALA A 177 -18.66 5.31 14.83
CA ALA A 177 -18.34 4.43 15.95
C ALA A 177 -16.99 3.71 15.79
N LEU A 178 -16.61 3.34 14.57
CA LEU A 178 -15.28 2.79 14.29
C LEU A 178 -14.19 3.83 14.51
N ARG A 179 -14.34 5.04 13.97
CA ARG A 179 -13.38 6.14 14.18
C ARG A 179 -13.20 6.46 15.66
N ASP A 180 -14.30 6.56 16.40
CA ASP A 180 -14.27 6.88 17.82
C ASP A 180 -13.62 5.73 18.63
N ALA A 181 -13.90 4.47 18.26
CA ALA A 181 -13.24 3.32 18.86
C ALA A 181 -11.72 3.30 18.61
N LEU A 182 -11.26 3.66 17.40
CA LEU A 182 -9.83 3.72 17.06
C LEU A 182 -9.09 4.80 17.84
N ARG A 183 -9.76 5.91 18.19
CA ARG A 183 -9.18 7.06 18.91
C ARG A 183 -9.27 6.94 20.43
N ASP A 184 -10.10 6.05 20.94
CA ASP A 184 -10.25 5.84 22.37
C ASP A 184 -9.09 4.98 22.91
N PRO A 185 -8.14 5.55 23.66
CA PRO A 185 -6.98 4.81 24.17
C PRO A 185 -7.34 3.73 25.20
N ALA A 186 -8.56 3.76 25.77
CA ALA A 186 -9.06 2.71 26.64
C ALA A 186 -9.58 1.49 25.87
N ARG A 187 -9.87 1.64 24.57
CA ARG A 187 -10.41 0.60 23.70
C ARG A 187 -9.43 0.10 22.66
N THR A 188 -8.62 0.99 22.10
CA THR A 188 -7.69 0.69 21.00
C THR A 188 -6.32 1.27 21.29
N ALA A 189 -5.29 0.45 21.05
CA ALA A 189 -3.92 0.92 20.99
C ALA A 189 -3.10 0.08 20.00
N ALA A 190 -2.14 0.73 19.35
CA ALA A 190 -1.21 0.09 18.42
C ALA A 190 -0.02 -0.53 19.17
N VAL A 191 0.40 -1.71 18.72
CA VAL A 191 1.69 -2.30 19.07
C VAL A 191 2.58 -2.19 17.84
N VAL A 192 3.61 -1.36 17.91
CA VAL A 192 4.49 -1.08 16.78
C VAL A 192 5.65 -2.05 16.81
N VAL A 193 5.79 -2.90 15.79
CA VAL A 193 6.89 -3.86 15.67
C VAL A 193 7.96 -3.30 14.73
N THR A 194 9.22 -3.32 15.17
CA THR A 194 10.37 -2.77 14.45
C THR A 194 11.58 -3.69 14.51
N ARG A 195 12.65 -3.36 13.81
CA ARG A 195 13.98 -4.01 13.88
C ARG A 195 15.04 -2.96 14.17
N ASP A 196 16.16 -3.38 14.77
CA ASP A 196 17.31 -2.50 15.05
C ASP A 196 18.12 -2.20 13.78
N GLU A 197 17.51 -1.45 12.86
CA GLU A 197 18.11 -1.04 11.60
C GLU A 197 17.81 0.44 11.34
N PRO A 198 18.78 1.28 10.93
CA PRO A 198 18.55 2.73 10.81
C PRO A 198 17.36 3.14 9.93
N VAL A 199 17.20 2.52 8.75
CA VAL A 199 16.09 2.81 7.82
C VAL A 199 14.75 2.38 8.43
N VAL A 200 14.71 1.22 9.09
CA VAL A 200 13.49 0.69 9.74
C VAL A 200 13.11 1.55 10.95
N ALA A 201 14.10 2.04 11.71
CA ALA A 201 13.88 2.96 12.82
C ALA A 201 13.32 4.32 12.36
N ALA A 202 13.85 4.87 11.26
CA ALA A 202 13.30 6.09 10.64
C ALA A 202 11.85 5.90 10.18
N GLU A 203 11.54 4.77 9.55
CA GLU A 203 10.18 4.38 9.15
C GLU A 203 9.26 4.24 10.37
N THR A 204 9.75 3.59 11.43
CA THR A 204 9.03 3.41 12.70
C THR A 204 8.69 4.74 13.35
N ALA A 205 9.63 5.69 13.37
CA ALA A 205 9.39 7.03 13.89
C ALA A 205 8.32 7.79 13.08
N ARG A 206 8.29 7.62 11.74
CA ARG A 206 7.23 8.16 10.89
C ARG A 206 5.88 7.52 11.21
N LEU A 207 5.81 6.20 11.37
CA LEU A 207 4.59 5.50 11.77
C LEU A 207 4.05 6.02 13.10
N VAL A 208 4.90 6.10 14.13
CA VAL A 208 4.49 6.58 15.47
C VAL A 208 3.95 8.01 15.39
N ARG A 209 4.58 8.90 14.60
CA ARG A 209 4.06 10.24 14.37
C ARG A 209 2.70 10.23 13.68
N ALA A 210 2.56 9.43 12.62
CA ALA A 210 1.33 9.32 11.85
C ALA A 210 0.17 8.73 12.68
N LEU A 211 0.44 7.79 13.59
CA LEU A 211 -0.53 7.29 14.57
C LEU A 211 -0.95 8.39 15.54
N GLY A 212 0.01 9.17 16.05
CA GLY A 212 -0.25 10.32 16.92
C GLY A 212 -1.11 11.41 16.28
N GLU A 213 -0.82 11.77 15.02
CA GLU A 213 -1.64 12.70 14.21
C GLU A 213 -3.09 12.23 14.01
N ARG A 214 -3.33 10.92 14.17
CA ARG A 214 -4.65 10.29 14.03
C ARG A 214 -5.29 9.99 15.39
N GLU A 215 -4.68 10.44 16.49
CA GLU A 215 -5.13 10.20 17.87
C GLU A 215 -5.18 8.72 18.25
N ILE A 216 -4.37 7.87 17.62
CA ILE A 216 -4.27 6.45 17.95
C ILE A 216 -3.13 6.25 18.95
N ALA A 217 -3.45 5.72 20.13
CA ALA A 217 -2.45 5.46 21.16
C ALA A 217 -1.47 4.36 20.74
N VAL A 218 -0.19 4.52 21.07
CA VAL A 218 0.82 3.46 20.95
C VAL A 218 1.02 2.84 22.32
N ALA A 219 0.62 1.59 22.48
CA ALA A 219 0.77 0.85 23.75
C ALA A 219 2.20 0.39 23.97
N ALA A 220 2.89 -0.03 22.90
CA ALA A 220 4.24 -0.55 22.97
C ALA A 220 4.98 -0.42 21.63
N ILE A 221 6.29 -0.29 21.71
CA ILE A 221 7.21 -0.51 20.59
C ILE A 221 7.97 -1.82 20.88
N VAL A 222 7.97 -2.75 19.94
CA VAL A 222 8.63 -4.05 20.04
C VAL A 222 9.78 -4.09 19.03
N VAL A 223 11.03 -4.08 19.50
CA VAL A 223 12.22 -4.32 18.67
C VAL A 223 12.41 -5.82 18.55
N ASN A 224 12.00 -6.37 17.41
CA ASN A 224 12.08 -7.80 17.11
C ASN A 224 13.44 -8.16 16.49
N ALA A 225 13.87 -9.39 16.74
CA ALA A 225 15.10 -9.98 16.21
C ALA A 225 16.36 -9.12 16.45
N ALA A 226 16.47 -8.55 17.65
CA ALA A 226 17.62 -7.74 18.04
C ALA A 226 18.89 -8.59 18.17
N GLU A 227 20.01 -8.10 17.63
CA GLU A 227 21.34 -8.72 17.78
C GLU A 227 22.11 -8.18 19.00
N GLY A 228 21.65 -7.07 19.59
CA GLY A 228 22.20 -6.45 20.78
C GLY A 228 21.14 -5.68 21.57
N GLU A 229 21.55 -4.76 22.44
CA GLU A 229 20.62 -3.84 23.13
C GLU A 229 20.35 -2.60 22.26
N PRO A 230 19.14 -2.44 21.70
CA PRO A 230 18.80 -1.31 20.84
C PRO A 230 18.62 -0.03 21.68
N ASP A 231 19.07 1.11 21.16
CA ASP A 231 18.89 2.44 21.78
C ASP A 231 17.47 2.99 21.52
N VAL A 232 16.45 2.26 21.98
CA VAL A 232 15.04 2.65 21.88
C VAL A 232 14.43 2.67 23.28
N PRO A 233 14.19 3.86 23.86
CA PRO A 233 13.68 3.96 25.23
C PRO A 233 12.25 3.40 25.33
N ASN A 234 11.96 2.71 26.44
CA ASN A 234 10.65 2.11 26.74
C ASN A 234 10.15 1.10 25.68
N ALA A 235 11.07 0.47 24.94
CA ALA A 235 10.75 -0.60 24.02
C ALA A 235 10.81 -1.98 24.69
N PHE A 236 10.03 -2.91 24.16
CA PHE A 236 10.18 -4.33 24.41
C PHE A 236 11.17 -4.89 23.40
N VAL A 237 12.11 -5.69 23.85
CA VAL A 237 13.15 -6.27 23.01
C VAL A 237 12.96 -7.78 22.94
N VAL A 238 12.99 -8.31 21.73
CA VAL A 238 13.02 -9.74 21.47
C VAL A 238 14.34 -10.08 20.80
N PRO A 239 15.17 -10.96 21.39
CA PRO A 239 16.41 -11.37 20.77
C PRO A 239 16.15 -12.11 19.45
N ARG A 240 17.17 -12.20 18.59
CA ARG A 240 17.10 -13.02 17.39
C ARG A 240 16.94 -14.50 17.76
N LEU A 241 15.76 -15.06 17.45
CA LEU A 241 15.39 -16.45 17.66
C LEU A 241 15.05 -17.12 16.34
N ASP A 242 15.02 -18.45 16.33
CA ASP A 242 14.43 -19.20 15.23
C ASP A 242 12.96 -18.80 15.05
N PRO A 243 12.46 -18.62 13.81
CA PRO A 243 11.07 -18.23 13.58
C PRO A 243 10.09 -19.19 14.26
N PRO A 244 9.23 -18.70 15.18
CA PRO A 244 8.33 -19.56 15.93
C PRO A 244 7.30 -20.21 15.01
N ARG A 245 6.93 -21.45 15.33
CA ARG A 245 5.84 -22.16 14.65
C ARG A 245 4.92 -22.81 15.67
N GLY A 246 3.63 -22.72 15.43
CA GLY A 246 2.61 -23.22 16.32
C GLY A 246 2.50 -22.41 17.61
N VAL A 247 1.46 -22.71 18.38
CA VAL A 247 1.14 -22.00 19.62
C VAL A 247 2.29 -22.09 20.64
N ASP A 248 2.95 -23.24 20.76
CA ASP A 248 4.03 -23.41 21.74
C ASP A 248 5.30 -22.66 21.35
N GLY A 249 5.65 -22.63 20.06
CA GLY A 249 6.76 -21.81 19.56
C GLY A 249 6.52 -20.32 19.79
N LEU A 250 5.28 -19.86 19.58
CA LEU A 250 4.89 -18.46 19.85
C LEU A 250 4.92 -18.12 21.35
N ARG A 251 4.55 -19.06 22.22
CA ARG A 251 4.70 -18.88 23.68
C ARG A 251 6.16 -18.71 24.07
N ALA A 252 7.04 -19.60 23.58
CA ALA A 252 8.47 -19.49 23.84
C ALA A 252 9.06 -18.15 23.32
N TRP A 253 8.60 -17.71 22.14
CA TRP A 253 8.97 -16.40 21.60
C TRP A 253 8.53 -15.25 22.51
N ALA A 254 7.29 -15.29 23.03
CA ALA A 254 6.78 -14.28 23.94
C ALA A 254 7.51 -14.28 25.30
N GLU A 255 7.92 -15.46 25.80
CA GLU A 255 8.70 -15.60 27.03
C GLU A 255 10.11 -15.00 26.94
N ALA A 256 10.66 -14.87 25.72
CA ALA A 256 11.96 -14.22 25.48
C ALA A 256 11.89 -12.69 25.43
N MET A 257 10.69 -12.11 25.28
CA MET A 257 10.48 -10.66 25.21
C MET A 257 10.72 -10.00 26.58
N HIS A 258 11.59 -9.00 26.67
CA HIS A 258 11.87 -8.26 27.91
C HIS A 258 11.73 -6.75 27.71
N GLU A 259 11.38 -6.02 28.77
CA GLU A 259 11.39 -4.55 28.75
C GLU A 259 12.85 -4.08 28.76
N HIS A 260 13.21 -3.16 27.85
CA HIS A 260 14.51 -2.51 27.88
C HIS A 260 14.49 -1.35 28.89
N GLU A 261 15.20 -1.50 30.00
CA GLU A 261 15.50 -0.37 30.88
C GLU A 261 16.58 0.49 30.23
N PRO A 262 16.33 1.80 30.00
CA PRO A 262 17.33 2.66 29.39
C PRO A 262 18.55 2.75 30.30
N GLN A 263 19.65 2.11 29.90
CA GLN A 263 20.92 2.33 30.57
C GLN A 263 21.30 3.81 30.36
N ARG A 264 21.57 4.54 31.44
CA ARG A 264 22.20 5.86 31.39
C ARG A 264 23.63 5.71 30.87
N THR A 265 23.81 5.46 29.59
CA THR A 265 25.12 5.35 28.98
C THR A 265 25.54 6.68 28.40
N ARG A 266 26.71 7.14 28.86
CA ARG A 266 27.49 8.22 28.27
C ARG A 266 27.42 8.11 26.76
N ARG A 267 27.02 9.21 26.12
CA ARG A 267 27.07 9.49 24.68
C ARG A 267 28.39 8.96 24.09
N THR A 268 28.42 7.68 23.72
CA THR A 268 29.55 7.09 23.01
C THR A 268 29.48 7.71 21.63
N GLN A 269 30.41 8.61 21.36
CA GLN A 269 30.71 9.01 19.99
C GLN A 269 30.91 7.71 19.20
N ARG A 270 29.93 7.34 18.37
CA ARG A 270 30.16 6.37 17.30
C ARG A 270 31.27 6.99 16.46
N LYS A 271 32.49 6.46 16.60
CA LYS A 271 33.63 6.87 15.78
C LYS A 271 33.21 6.75 14.32
N PRO A 272 33.51 7.74 13.47
CA PRO A 272 33.52 7.51 12.03
C PRO A 272 34.40 6.28 11.78
N LEU A 273 33.92 5.32 11.01
CA LEU A 273 34.73 4.19 10.59
C LEU A 273 35.85 4.73 9.68
N GLU A 274 37.01 4.99 10.27
CA GLU A 274 38.24 5.31 9.55
C GLU A 274 38.76 4.05 8.84
N GLY A 275 39.01 4.18 7.53
CA GLY A 275 39.93 3.32 6.79
C GLY A 275 39.34 2.03 6.21
N PHE A 276 38.48 2.13 5.21
CA PHE A 276 38.30 1.02 4.27
C PHE A 276 39.42 1.04 3.23
N SER A 277 40.47 0.28 3.51
CA SER A 277 41.49 -0.05 2.51
C SER A 277 40.85 -0.80 1.35
N SER A 278 41.10 -0.31 0.14
CA SER A 278 40.81 -0.97 -1.13
C SER A 278 41.68 -2.23 -1.26
N ALA A 279 41.34 -3.28 -0.53
CA ALA A 279 41.90 -4.60 -0.77
C ALA A 279 41.24 -5.16 -2.03
N SER A 280 41.92 -4.96 -3.16
CA SER A 280 41.58 -5.63 -4.42
C SER A 280 41.70 -7.14 -4.21
N SER A 281 40.56 -7.83 -4.24
CA SER A 281 40.54 -9.22 -4.65
C SER A 281 39.62 -9.30 -5.85
N ALA A 282 40.23 -9.53 -7.01
CA ALA A 282 39.54 -9.81 -8.25
C ALA A 282 38.77 -11.12 -8.09
N SER A 283 37.53 -11.00 -7.62
CA SER A 283 36.54 -12.07 -7.55
C SER A 283 35.55 -11.78 -8.67
N SER A 284 35.63 -12.57 -9.75
CA SER A 284 34.70 -12.67 -10.89
C SER A 284 33.73 -11.49 -11.00
N ALA A 285 34.10 -10.46 -11.77
CA ALA A 285 33.27 -9.29 -11.99
C ALA A 285 31.90 -9.73 -12.53
N VAL A 286 30.94 -9.72 -11.62
CA VAL A 286 29.54 -9.96 -11.89
C VAL A 286 29.04 -8.86 -12.83
N GLN A 287 28.35 -9.23 -13.91
CA GLN A 287 27.62 -8.26 -14.72
C GLN A 287 26.24 -8.01 -14.10
N LEU A 288 26.15 -7.09 -13.13
CA LEU A 288 24.86 -6.63 -12.57
C LEU A 288 23.91 -6.14 -13.68
N GLU A 289 24.47 -5.75 -14.83
CA GLU A 289 23.76 -5.45 -16.07
C GLU A 289 22.79 -6.55 -16.51
N ALA A 290 23.12 -7.82 -16.28
CA ALA A 290 22.26 -8.95 -16.67
C ALA A 290 20.95 -8.99 -15.87
N LEU A 291 20.91 -8.33 -14.71
CA LEU A 291 19.72 -8.22 -13.84
C LEU A 291 18.81 -7.06 -14.25
N VAL A 292 19.25 -6.19 -15.15
CA VAL A 292 18.48 -5.00 -15.53
C VAL A 292 17.89 -5.19 -16.93
N ARG A 293 16.62 -4.81 -17.03
CA ARG A 293 15.83 -4.70 -18.25
C ARG A 293 15.41 -3.23 -18.42
N PRO A 294 14.94 -2.82 -19.61
CA PRO A 294 14.33 -1.50 -19.80
C PRO A 294 13.31 -1.13 -18.73
N LEU A 295 12.54 -2.10 -18.19
CA LEU A 295 11.78 -1.98 -16.95
C LEU A 295 12.18 -3.10 -15.99
N THR A 296 12.73 -2.75 -14.83
CA THR A 296 13.09 -3.73 -13.79
C THR A 296 12.32 -3.42 -12.53
N VAL A 297 11.60 -4.40 -11.98
CA VAL A 297 10.84 -4.23 -10.75
C VAL A 297 11.51 -5.01 -9.62
N VAL A 298 11.80 -4.36 -8.49
CA VAL A 298 12.43 -5.01 -7.33
C VAL A 298 11.34 -5.46 -6.35
N ALA A 299 11.16 -6.75 -6.19
CA ALA A 299 10.05 -7.33 -5.44
C ALA A 299 10.51 -8.09 -4.19
N GLY A 300 9.60 -8.37 -3.26
CA GLY A 300 9.90 -9.10 -2.03
C GLY A 300 9.07 -8.63 -0.83
N LYS A 301 9.11 -9.40 0.26
CA LYS A 301 8.35 -9.11 1.48
C LYS A 301 8.73 -7.74 2.07
N GLY A 302 7.88 -7.15 2.92
CA GLY A 302 8.28 -6.00 3.75
C GLY A 302 9.52 -6.32 4.59
N GLY A 303 10.45 -5.37 4.72
CA GLY A 303 11.63 -5.50 5.59
C GLY A 303 12.82 -6.31 5.04
N VAL A 304 12.71 -6.92 3.85
CA VAL A 304 13.84 -7.68 3.24
C VAL A 304 14.92 -6.81 2.60
N GLY A 305 14.72 -5.48 2.54
CA GLY A 305 15.68 -4.52 1.99
C GLY A 305 15.53 -4.19 0.50
N LYS A 306 14.32 -4.28 -0.07
CA LYS A 306 14.02 -3.98 -1.49
C LYS A 306 14.55 -2.62 -1.93
N THR A 307 14.20 -1.55 -1.23
CA THR A 307 14.63 -0.18 -1.52
C THR A 307 16.15 -0.09 -1.58
N THR A 308 16.85 -0.65 -0.59
CA THR A 308 18.31 -0.66 -0.55
C THR A 308 18.90 -1.39 -1.76
N VAL A 309 18.31 -2.53 -2.14
CA VAL A 309 18.71 -3.31 -3.32
C VAL A 309 18.43 -2.53 -4.61
N ALA A 310 17.28 -1.87 -4.74
CA ALA A 310 16.91 -1.06 -5.90
C ALA A 310 17.85 0.14 -6.07
N CYS A 311 18.14 0.88 -4.99
CA CYS A 311 19.12 1.96 -4.99
C CYS A 311 20.52 1.45 -5.35
N ALA A 312 20.97 0.35 -4.75
CA ALA A 312 22.29 -0.22 -5.03
C ALA A 312 22.43 -0.69 -6.48
N LEU A 313 21.40 -1.34 -7.02
CA LEU A 313 21.34 -1.76 -8.41
C LEU A 313 21.42 -0.54 -9.34
N ALA A 314 20.59 0.48 -9.11
CA ALA A 314 20.57 1.69 -9.92
C ALA A 314 21.90 2.46 -9.87
N VAL A 315 22.52 2.60 -8.69
CA VAL A 315 23.83 3.24 -8.53
C VAL A 315 24.94 2.46 -9.22
N ALA A 316 24.85 1.14 -9.25
CA ALA A 316 25.85 0.28 -9.88
C ALA A 316 25.70 0.20 -11.41
N THR A 317 24.49 0.31 -11.95
CA THR A 317 24.23 0.13 -13.37
C THR A 317 24.00 1.43 -14.15
N ALA A 318 23.70 2.56 -13.51
CA ALA A 318 23.52 3.81 -14.23
C ALA A 318 24.82 4.29 -14.89
N ALA A 319 24.71 4.77 -16.13
CA ALA A 319 25.81 5.37 -16.87
C ALA A 319 25.29 6.42 -17.86
N PRO A 320 26.14 7.34 -18.38
CA PRO A 320 25.71 8.34 -19.36
C PRO A 320 25.10 7.76 -20.64
N ASP A 321 25.60 6.62 -21.11
CA ASP A 321 25.09 5.87 -22.26
C ASP A 321 23.94 4.90 -21.90
N ARG A 322 23.64 4.78 -20.60
CA ARG A 322 22.56 3.97 -20.05
C ARG A 322 21.80 4.77 -18.99
N PRO A 323 21.11 5.85 -19.39
CA PRO A 323 20.37 6.68 -18.47
C PRO A 323 19.31 5.84 -17.75
N THR A 324 19.35 5.90 -16.42
CA THR A 324 18.52 5.09 -15.52
C THR A 324 17.66 6.00 -14.66
N LEU A 325 16.36 5.72 -14.61
CA LEU A 325 15.45 6.32 -13.64
C LEU A 325 15.11 5.31 -12.55
N LEU A 326 15.42 5.65 -11.30
CA LEU A 326 14.93 4.95 -10.12
C LEU A 326 13.59 5.56 -9.69
N VAL A 327 12.53 4.77 -9.70
CA VAL A 327 11.18 5.19 -9.31
C VAL A 327 10.77 4.45 -8.05
N SER A 328 10.38 5.18 -7.01
CA SER A 328 9.69 4.60 -5.86
C SER A 328 8.19 4.87 -5.97
N THR A 329 7.39 3.83 -5.74
CA THR A 329 5.92 3.95 -5.61
C THR A 329 5.44 3.70 -4.18
N ASP A 330 6.38 3.47 -3.25
CA ASP A 330 6.08 3.39 -1.82
C ASP A 330 5.89 4.81 -1.26
N PRO A 331 4.78 5.15 -0.59
CA PRO A 331 4.60 6.48 0.00
C PRO A 331 5.66 6.84 1.05
N ALA A 332 6.40 5.87 1.61
CA ALA A 332 7.52 6.14 2.50
C ALA A 332 8.75 6.66 1.72
N PRO A 333 9.47 7.69 2.21
CA PRO A 333 10.64 8.28 1.53
C PRO A 333 11.91 7.41 1.64
N SER A 334 11.76 6.09 1.52
CA SER A 334 12.80 5.09 1.74
C SER A 334 13.95 5.23 0.74
N VAL A 335 13.67 5.62 -0.51
CA VAL A 335 14.71 5.85 -1.53
C VAL A 335 15.58 7.07 -1.20
N GLY A 336 14.96 8.16 -0.72
CA GLY A 336 15.70 9.35 -0.30
C GLY A 336 16.59 9.05 0.91
N ASP A 337 16.06 8.33 1.90
CA ASP A 337 16.83 7.85 3.06
C ASP A 337 18.03 7.00 2.59
N ALA A 338 17.82 6.02 1.70
CA ALA A 338 18.89 5.15 1.20
C ALA A 338 19.97 5.90 0.40
N LEU A 339 19.57 6.82 -0.49
CA LEU A 339 20.48 7.63 -1.30
C LEU A 339 21.16 8.76 -0.52
N GLY A 340 20.63 9.13 0.66
CA GLY A 340 21.11 10.24 1.47
C GLY A 340 20.80 11.62 0.86
N ILE A 341 19.74 11.73 0.06
CA ILE A 341 19.29 12.96 -0.60
C ILE A 341 17.77 13.10 -0.47
N ASP A 342 17.26 14.32 -0.60
CA ASP A 342 15.83 14.52 -0.76
C ASP A 342 15.40 14.13 -2.18
N VAL A 343 14.35 13.32 -2.29
CA VAL A 343 13.81 12.83 -3.57
C VAL A 343 12.32 13.16 -3.58
N PRO A 344 11.91 14.25 -4.24
CA PRO A 344 10.50 14.59 -4.39
C PRO A 344 9.82 13.77 -5.50
N ASP A 345 8.54 14.05 -5.72
CA ASP A 345 7.78 13.63 -6.89
C ASP A 345 8.17 14.44 -8.15
N ALA A 346 9.46 14.42 -8.47
CA ALA A 346 10.06 14.97 -9.68
C ALA A 346 11.38 14.24 -9.98
N GLU A 347 11.75 14.17 -11.26
CA GLU A 347 13.02 13.57 -11.68
C GLU A 347 14.20 14.36 -11.11
N THR A 348 14.91 13.77 -10.15
CA THR A 348 15.98 14.42 -9.40
C THR A 348 17.31 13.72 -9.70
N PRO A 349 18.29 14.41 -10.29
CA PRO A 349 19.61 13.83 -10.55
C PRO A 349 20.29 13.37 -9.26
N VAL A 350 20.86 12.16 -9.25
CA VAL A 350 21.55 11.62 -8.08
C VAL A 350 23.02 12.09 -8.08
N PRO A 351 23.47 12.85 -7.06
CA PRO A 351 24.83 13.35 -7.01
C PRO A 351 25.88 12.22 -7.04
N GLY A 352 26.92 12.38 -7.84
CA GLY A 352 28.01 11.40 -7.93
C GLY A 352 27.71 10.15 -8.76
N VAL A 353 26.55 10.07 -9.44
CA VAL A 353 26.20 8.98 -10.38
C VAL A 353 25.70 9.56 -11.71
N PRO A 354 26.59 9.76 -12.71
CA PRO A 354 26.18 10.27 -14.02
C PRO A 354 25.16 9.34 -14.70
N GLY A 355 24.07 9.91 -15.21
CA GLY A 355 23.01 9.15 -15.88
C GLY A 355 21.97 8.55 -14.93
N LEU A 356 22.04 8.79 -13.62
CA LEU A 356 21.00 8.37 -12.66
C LEU A 356 20.13 9.54 -12.23
N ALA A 357 18.82 9.39 -12.36
CA ALA A 357 17.85 10.19 -11.62
C ALA A 357 16.98 9.32 -10.73
N ALA A 358 16.45 9.90 -9.67
CA ALA A 358 15.48 9.28 -8.78
C ALA A 358 14.20 10.11 -8.73
N ARG A 359 13.06 9.43 -8.55
CA ARG A 359 11.75 10.06 -8.31
C ARG A 359 10.98 9.26 -7.28
N GLN A 360 10.37 9.95 -6.32
CA GLN A 360 9.52 9.37 -5.29
C GLN A 360 8.08 9.78 -5.58
N MET A 361 7.26 8.85 -6.09
CA MET A 361 5.88 9.16 -6.46
C MET A 361 5.05 9.44 -5.21
N ASP A 362 4.22 10.48 -5.27
CA ASP A 362 3.26 10.83 -4.24
C ASP A 362 1.87 10.97 -4.88
N ALA A 363 1.15 9.85 -4.96
CA ALA A 363 -0.16 9.79 -5.58
C ALA A 363 -1.19 10.66 -4.84
N GLY A 364 -1.07 10.76 -3.50
CA GLY A 364 -1.96 11.58 -2.68
C GLY A 364 -1.80 13.06 -3.00
N ALA A 365 -0.57 13.56 -3.03
CA ALA A 365 -0.30 14.95 -3.41
C ALA A 365 -0.62 15.22 -4.88
N ALA A 366 -0.33 14.28 -5.79
CA ALA A 366 -0.68 14.39 -7.21
C ALA A 366 -2.19 14.49 -7.40
N PHE A 367 -2.95 13.64 -6.72
CA PHE A 367 -4.42 13.68 -6.75
C PHE A 367 -4.95 14.98 -6.15
N ALA A 368 -4.43 15.43 -4.99
CA ALA A 368 -4.86 16.70 -4.39
C ALA A 368 -4.64 17.91 -5.33
N ARG A 369 -3.50 17.96 -6.04
CA ARG A 369 -3.21 18.99 -7.07
C ARG A 369 -4.21 18.91 -8.22
N LEU A 370 -4.53 17.69 -8.69
CA LEU A 370 -5.52 17.47 -9.74
C LEU A 370 -6.89 18.01 -9.32
N VAL A 371 -7.38 17.62 -8.14
CA VAL A 371 -8.66 18.06 -7.59
C VAL A 371 -8.73 19.59 -7.50
N ALA A 372 -7.70 20.23 -6.94
CA ALA A 372 -7.64 21.69 -6.84
C ALA A 372 -7.79 22.37 -8.22
N SER A 373 -7.09 21.87 -9.25
CA SER A 373 -7.16 22.43 -10.61
C SER A 373 -8.54 22.29 -11.29
N TYR A 374 -9.30 21.25 -10.94
CA TYR A 374 -10.66 21.07 -11.47
C TYR A 374 -11.69 21.88 -10.67
N GLN A 375 -11.50 22.01 -9.35
CA GLN A 375 -12.38 22.81 -8.50
C GLN A 375 -12.41 24.29 -8.93
N GLU A 376 -11.24 24.87 -9.25
CA GLU A 376 -11.15 26.25 -9.77
C GLU A 376 -11.97 26.41 -11.07
N ARG A 377 -11.79 25.49 -12.02
CA ARG A 377 -12.53 25.50 -13.30
C ARG A 377 -14.04 25.35 -13.12
N ILE A 378 -14.48 24.47 -12.22
CA ILE A 378 -15.90 24.27 -11.90
C ILE A 378 -16.49 25.52 -11.28
N ASP A 379 -15.76 26.17 -10.39
CA ASP A 379 -16.25 27.37 -9.71
C ASP A 379 -16.43 28.53 -10.68
N GLU A 380 -15.56 28.66 -11.69
CA GLU A 380 -15.74 29.59 -12.81
C GLU A 380 -16.97 29.25 -13.66
N VAL A 381 -17.11 27.99 -14.11
CA VAL A 381 -18.23 27.55 -14.96
C VAL A 381 -19.56 27.76 -14.25
N PHE A 382 -19.72 27.24 -13.05
CA PHE A 382 -20.97 27.37 -12.31
C PHE A 382 -21.17 28.79 -11.76
N GLY A 383 -20.11 29.58 -11.56
CA GLY A 383 -20.16 30.99 -11.20
C GLY A 383 -20.78 31.87 -12.30
N GLY A 384 -20.54 31.55 -13.57
CA GLY A 384 -21.18 32.21 -14.71
C GLY A 384 -22.65 31.79 -14.94
N LEU A 385 -23.04 30.60 -14.46
CA LEU A 385 -24.34 29.96 -14.68
C LEU A 385 -25.41 30.24 -13.60
N VAL A 386 -25.09 31.07 -12.59
CA VAL A 386 -25.96 31.38 -11.43
C VAL A 386 -27.33 31.99 -11.82
N SER A 387 -27.53 32.36 -13.08
CA SER A 387 -28.77 32.98 -13.56
C SER A 387 -29.89 32.01 -13.99
N HIS A 388 -29.69 30.68 -14.05
CA HIS A 388 -30.63 29.79 -14.78
C HIS A 388 -31.17 28.52 -14.07
N GLY A 389 -31.03 28.32 -12.74
CA GLY A 389 -31.76 27.19 -12.11
C GLY A 389 -31.61 27.01 -10.61
N VAL A 390 -32.67 26.46 -9.99
CA VAL A 390 -32.76 26.14 -8.55
C VAL A 390 -31.86 24.95 -8.16
N ASP A 391 -31.52 24.07 -9.12
CA ASP A 391 -30.74 22.84 -8.88
C ASP A 391 -29.21 23.02 -9.03
N ALA A 392 -28.74 24.15 -9.57
CA ALA A 392 -27.33 24.36 -9.90
C ALA A 392 -26.38 24.32 -8.68
N ALA A 393 -26.88 24.68 -7.49
CA ALA A 393 -26.11 24.61 -6.25
C ALA A 393 -25.88 23.16 -5.79
N HIS A 394 -26.89 22.29 -5.94
CA HIS A 394 -26.79 20.88 -5.58
C HIS A 394 -25.93 20.11 -6.58
N ASP A 395 -26.08 20.38 -7.88
CA ASP A 395 -25.24 19.81 -8.92
C ASP A 395 -23.76 20.19 -8.70
N ARG A 396 -23.48 21.45 -8.38
CA ARG A 396 -22.13 21.89 -8.02
C ARG A 396 -21.57 21.14 -6.80
N ALA A 397 -22.38 20.94 -5.76
CA ALA A 397 -21.96 20.21 -4.57
C ALA A 397 -21.60 18.75 -4.91
N ILE A 398 -22.45 18.05 -5.66
CA ILE A 398 -22.21 16.66 -6.08
C ILE A 398 -20.92 16.54 -6.89
N VAL A 399 -20.68 17.45 -7.85
CA VAL A 399 -19.46 17.42 -8.67
C VAL A 399 -18.21 17.68 -7.81
N ARG A 400 -18.28 18.61 -6.85
CA ARG A 400 -17.17 18.88 -5.93
C ARG A 400 -16.83 17.67 -5.05
N GLU A 401 -17.85 17.03 -4.47
CA GLU A 401 -17.68 15.81 -3.65
C GLU A 401 -17.13 14.65 -4.49
N LEU A 402 -17.59 14.50 -5.74
CA LEU A 402 -17.11 13.46 -6.64
C LEU A 402 -15.63 13.64 -6.97
N LEU A 403 -15.19 14.88 -7.22
CA LEU A 403 -13.77 15.18 -7.48
C LEU A 403 -12.91 15.02 -6.24
N ALA A 404 -13.41 15.36 -5.05
CA ALA A 404 -12.66 15.21 -3.81
C ALA A 404 -12.41 13.75 -3.42
N LEU A 405 -13.14 12.80 -4.01
CA LEU A 405 -13.00 11.38 -3.74
C LEU A 405 -11.78 10.79 -4.48
N ALA A 406 -10.70 10.55 -3.74
CA ALA A 406 -9.59 9.75 -4.27
C ALA A 406 -10.09 8.35 -4.63
N PRO A 407 -9.85 7.87 -5.86
CA PRO A 407 -10.25 6.52 -6.22
C PRO A 407 -9.47 5.53 -5.35
N PRO A 408 -10.11 4.47 -4.83
CA PRO A 408 -9.38 3.32 -4.33
C PRO A 408 -8.35 2.86 -5.37
N GLY A 409 -7.16 2.46 -4.90
CA GLY A 409 -6.05 2.10 -5.78
C GLY A 409 -5.41 3.29 -6.51
N VAL A 410 -5.64 4.53 -6.06
CA VAL A 410 -5.05 5.75 -6.65
C VAL A 410 -3.53 5.65 -6.78
N ASP A 411 -2.85 5.01 -5.81
CA ASP A 411 -1.40 4.84 -5.84
C ASP A 411 -0.96 3.98 -7.03
N GLU A 412 -1.60 2.83 -7.23
CA GLU A 412 -1.27 1.93 -8.32
C GLU A 412 -1.71 2.52 -9.67
N LEU A 413 -2.83 3.25 -9.73
CA LEU A 413 -3.28 3.97 -10.93
C LEU A 413 -2.33 5.12 -11.29
N TYR A 414 -1.85 5.87 -10.30
CA TYR A 414 -0.89 6.94 -10.51
C TYR A 414 0.46 6.37 -10.97
N ALA A 415 0.97 5.33 -10.30
CA ALA A 415 2.16 4.62 -10.71
C ALA A 415 2.04 4.08 -12.16
N LEU A 416 0.90 3.49 -12.51
CA LEU A 416 0.59 3.02 -13.86
C LEU A 416 0.63 4.16 -14.89
N ALA A 417 -0.03 5.28 -14.60
CA ALA A 417 -0.10 6.43 -15.48
C ALA A 417 1.30 7.03 -15.73
N GLU A 418 2.07 7.24 -14.67
CA GLU A 418 3.38 7.86 -14.73
C GLU A 418 4.42 6.94 -15.35
N LEU A 419 4.49 5.65 -14.96
CA LEU A 419 5.39 4.69 -15.59
C LEU A 419 5.10 4.56 -17.09
N GLY A 420 3.82 4.51 -17.47
CA GLY A 420 3.40 4.51 -18.88
C GLY A 420 3.87 5.75 -19.64
N ALA A 421 3.76 6.94 -19.03
CA ALA A 421 4.23 8.19 -19.63
C ALA A 421 5.77 8.22 -19.76
N THR A 422 6.50 7.89 -18.69
CA THR A 422 7.97 7.83 -18.66
C THR A 422 8.52 6.89 -19.73
N LEU A 423 7.90 5.73 -19.92
CA LEU A 423 8.34 4.75 -20.91
C LEU A 423 7.99 5.17 -22.35
N GLU A 424 6.87 5.86 -22.55
CA GLU A 424 6.48 6.42 -23.86
C GLU A 424 7.43 7.55 -24.30
N GLU A 425 7.90 8.37 -23.37
CA GLU A 425 8.88 9.44 -23.65
C GLU A 425 10.22 8.90 -24.15
N GLY A 426 10.59 7.66 -23.79
CA GLY A 426 11.79 6.99 -24.29
C GLY A 426 13.13 7.66 -23.90
N ARG A 427 13.12 8.57 -22.91
CA ARG A 427 14.33 9.26 -22.42
C ARG A 427 15.26 8.38 -21.60
N TRP A 428 14.70 7.35 -20.97
CA TRP A 428 15.40 6.46 -20.06
C TRP A 428 15.66 5.12 -20.74
N ALA A 429 16.92 4.70 -20.76
CA ALA A 429 17.28 3.37 -21.24
C ALA A 429 16.79 2.28 -20.28
N GLN A 430 16.71 2.62 -18.99
CA GLN A 430 16.29 1.71 -17.92
C GLN A 430 15.43 2.46 -16.90
N VAL A 431 14.35 1.82 -16.46
CA VAL A 431 13.52 2.26 -15.34
C VAL A 431 13.56 1.16 -14.29
N ILE A 432 14.08 1.46 -13.10
CA ILE A 432 14.09 0.55 -11.95
C ILE A 432 13.00 0.99 -10.99
N VAL A 433 12.05 0.12 -10.69
CA VAL A 433 10.91 0.39 -9.82
C VAL A 433 11.14 -0.27 -8.47
N ASP A 434 11.09 0.53 -7.41
CA ASP A 434 10.94 0.10 -6.01
C ASP A 434 9.45 0.20 -5.64
N PRO A 435 8.67 -0.88 -5.81
CA PRO A 435 7.30 -0.92 -5.35
C PRO A 435 7.21 -0.95 -3.83
N ALA A 436 6.06 -0.50 -3.32
CA ALA A 436 5.63 -0.83 -1.97
C ALA A 436 5.58 -2.38 -1.76
N PRO A 437 5.29 -2.89 -0.56
CA PRO A 437 5.33 -4.32 -0.24
C PRO A 437 4.63 -5.25 -1.26
N THR A 438 4.96 -6.55 -1.24
CA THR A 438 4.61 -7.53 -2.30
C THR A 438 3.17 -7.49 -2.84
N GLY A 439 2.16 -7.23 -1.99
CA GLY A 439 0.77 -7.10 -2.42
C GLY A 439 0.54 -5.95 -3.41
N HIS A 440 1.23 -4.82 -3.26
CA HIS A 440 1.16 -3.67 -4.15
C HIS A 440 1.73 -3.96 -5.52
N LEU A 441 2.81 -4.75 -5.59
CA LEU A 441 3.34 -5.20 -6.88
C LEU A 441 2.31 -6.04 -7.62
N LEU A 442 1.77 -7.07 -6.99
CA LEU A 442 0.80 -7.96 -7.65
C LEU A 442 -0.42 -7.18 -8.14
N ARG A 443 -0.88 -6.21 -7.36
CA ARG A 443 -1.93 -5.27 -7.77
C ARG A 443 -1.52 -4.42 -8.95
N LEU A 444 -0.35 -3.78 -8.92
CA LEU A 444 0.19 -3.02 -10.05
C LEU A 444 0.24 -3.85 -11.33
N LEU A 445 0.55 -5.15 -11.23
CA LEU A 445 0.54 -6.08 -12.38
C LEU A 445 -0.87 -6.43 -12.87
N GLU A 446 -1.88 -6.40 -12.01
CA GLU A 446 -3.29 -6.59 -12.37
C GLU A 446 -3.96 -5.31 -12.90
N MET A 447 -3.49 -4.14 -12.46
CA MET A 447 -4.10 -2.84 -12.75
C MET A 447 -4.29 -2.55 -14.24
N PRO A 448 -3.38 -2.89 -15.17
CA PRO A 448 -3.59 -2.56 -16.57
C PRO A 448 -4.88 -3.13 -17.14
N ALA A 449 -5.23 -4.37 -16.81
CA ALA A 449 -6.47 -4.99 -17.29
C ALA A 449 -7.71 -4.31 -16.67
N LEU A 450 -7.68 -4.05 -15.36
CA LEU A 450 -8.77 -3.38 -14.63
C LEU A 450 -8.98 -1.95 -15.14
N ALA A 451 -7.91 -1.17 -15.24
CA ALA A 451 -7.92 0.22 -15.69
C ALA A 451 -8.44 0.36 -17.14
N LEU A 452 -8.13 -0.59 -18.02
CA LEU A 452 -8.68 -0.61 -19.38
C LEU A 452 -10.18 -0.93 -19.41
N GLY A 453 -10.65 -1.86 -18.57
CA GLY A 453 -12.07 -2.15 -18.41
C GLY A 453 -12.84 -0.93 -17.92
N TRP A 454 -12.29 -0.23 -16.93
CA TRP A 454 -12.82 1.04 -16.40
C TRP A 454 -12.85 2.14 -17.45
N THR A 455 -11.76 2.31 -18.18
CA THR A 455 -11.67 3.26 -19.29
C THR A 455 -12.78 3.02 -20.31
N HIS A 456 -13.06 1.77 -20.65
CA HIS A 456 -14.13 1.44 -21.59
C HIS A 456 -15.51 1.88 -21.06
N GLN A 457 -15.81 1.63 -19.77
CA GLN A 457 -17.08 2.08 -19.18
C GLN A 457 -17.20 3.61 -19.18
N LEU A 458 -16.15 4.32 -18.75
CA LEU A 458 -16.14 5.78 -18.75
C LEU A 458 -16.26 6.35 -20.17
N MET A 459 -15.61 5.74 -21.16
CA MET A 459 -15.72 6.15 -22.56
C MET A 459 -17.14 5.99 -23.10
N ARG A 460 -17.83 4.90 -22.73
CA ARG A 460 -19.23 4.68 -23.09
C ARG A 460 -20.12 5.82 -22.58
N LEU A 461 -19.90 6.25 -21.33
CA LEU A 461 -20.63 7.37 -20.72
C LEU A 461 -20.30 8.69 -21.42
N ILE A 462 -19.01 8.98 -21.63
CA ILE A 462 -18.57 10.19 -22.35
C ILE A 462 -19.22 10.27 -23.74
N LEU A 463 -19.27 9.14 -24.47
CA LEU A 463 -19.90 9.08 -25.80
C LEU A 463 -21.42 9.20 -25.75
N LYS A 464 -22.08 8.69 -24.71
CA LYS A 464 -23.53 8.77 -24.53
C LYS A 464 -23.97 10.19 -24.15
N TYR A 465 -23.19 10.88 -23.32
CA TYR A 465 -23.50 12.20 -22.79
C TYR A 465 -22.70 13.35 -23.42
N ARG A 466 -22.10 13.13 -24.61
CA ARG A 466 -21.17 14.05 -25.30
C ARG A 466 -21.67 15.49 -25.52
N GLU A 467 -22.98 15.71 -25.46
CA GLU A 467 -23.61 17.03 -25.62
C GLU A 467 -23.43 17.92 -24.37
N VAL A 468 -23.02 17.34 -23.24
CA VAL A 468 -22.60 18.07 -22.05
C VAL A 468 -21.16 18.57 -22.25
N GLY A 469 -20.98 19.90 -22.29
CA GLY A 469 -19.69 20.54 -22.56
C GLY A 469 -18.58 20.11 -21.58
N GLY A 470 -17.34 19.99 -22.07
CA GLY A 470 -16.15 19.59 -21.28
C GLY A 470 -15.81 18.09 -21.35
N LEU A 471 -16.71 17.24 -21.84
CA LEU A 471 -16.47 15.79 -21.94
C LEU A 471 -15.51 15.37 -23.07
N ALA A 472 -15.30 16.24 -24.08
CA ALA A 472 -14.38 15.95 -25.18
C ALA A 472 -12.91 15.87 -24.72
N GLU A 473 -12.46 16.84 -23.92
CA GLU A 473 -11.10 16.86 -23.36
C GLU A 473 -10.85 15.66 -22.42
N ALA A 474 -11.82 15.36 -21.57
CA ALA A 474 -11.78 14.18 -20.70
C ALA A 474 -11.69 12.87 -21.51
N GLY A 475 -12.38 12.79 -22.65
CA GLY A 475 -12.29 11.65 -23.57
C GLY A 475 -10.89 11.50 -24.18
N GLU A 476 -10.24 12.59 -24.58
CA GLU A 476 -8.87 12.54 -25.12
C GLU A 476 -7.84 12.11 -24.07
N GLU A 477 -7.95 12.62 -22.83
CA GLU A 477 -7.10 12.21 -21.71
C GLU A 477 -7.27 10.71 -21.43
N LEU A 478 -8.51 10.25 -21.38
CA LEU A 478 -8.84 8.86 -21.12
C LEU A 478 -8.33 7.92 -22.22
N LEU A 479 -8.38 8.35 -23.49
CA LEU A 479 -7.76 7.64 -24.62
C LEU A 479 -6.24 7.57 -24.49
N ARG A 480 -5.60 8.67 -24.07
CA ARG A 480 -4.14 8.72 -23.85
C ARG A 480 -3.75 7.76 -22.72
N PHE A 481 -4.46 7.79 -21.60
CA PHE A 481 -4.28 6.86 -20.49
C PHE A 481 -4.44 5.40 -20.93
N ALA A 482 -5.47 5.07 -21.71
CA ALA A 482 -5.67 3.71 -22.22
C ALA A 482 -4.56 3.24 -23.16
N ARG A 483 -4.04 4.12 -24.03
CA ARG A 483 -2.90 3.79 -24.90
C ARG A 483 -1.65 3.48 -24.09
N ARG A 484 -1.30 4.35 -23.14
CA ARG A 484 -0.14 4.18 -22.24
C ARG A 484 -0.26 2.91 -21.40
N THR A 485 -1.44 2.68 -20.82
CA THR A 485 -1.74 1.47 -20.03
C THR A 485 -1.57 0.20 -20.86
N ARG A 486 -2.05 0.18 -22.10
CA ARG A 486 -1.88 -0.97 -23.01
C ARG A 486 -0.41 -1.19 -23.37
N ALA A 487 0.34 -0.12 -23.63
CA ALA A 487 1.76 -0.19 -23.94
C ALA A 487 2.58 -0.74 -22.75
N LEU A 488 2.29 -0.28 -21.53
CA LEU A 488 2.91 -0.81 -20.32
C LEU A 488 2.56 -2.29 -20.12
N GLY A 489 1.29 -2.67 -20.25
CA GLY A 489 0.86 -4.06 -20.12
C GLY A 489 1.57 -5.00 -21.11
N ALA A 490 1.72 -4.56 -22.37
CA ALA A 490 2.48 -5.33 -23.37
C ALA A 490 3.96 -5.44 -23.02
N MET A 491 4.57 -4.38 -22.46
CA MET A 491 5.96 -4.37 -22.04
C MET A 491 6.21 -5.30 -20.84
N LEU A 492 5.31 -5.32 -19.85
CA LEU A 492 5.41 -6.21 -18.69
C LEU A 492 5.44 -7.69 -19.10
N GLY A 493 4.71 -8.07 -20.16
CA GLY A 493 4.69 -9.44 -20.69
C GLY A 493 5.87 -9.82 -21.60
N ASP A 494 6.84 -8.92 -21.82
CA ASP A 494 8.02 -9.16 -22.67
C ASP A 494 9.28 -9.32 -21.80
N ALA A 495 9.80 -10.55 -21.70
CA ALA A 495 10.97 -10.89 -20.89
C ALA A 495 12.28 -10.17 -21.30
N ALA A 496 12.37 -9.68 -22.54
CA ALA A 496 13.51 -8.88 -22.98
C ALA A 496 13.40 -7.42 -22.53
N ARG A 497 12.18 -6.94 -22.26
CA ARG A 497 11.89 -5.54 -21.92
C ARG A 497 11.55 -5.32 -20.46
N ALA A 498 10.97 -6.30 -19.79
CA ALA A 498 10.57 -6.21 -18.39
C ALA A 498 11.01 -7.45 -17.60
N GLY A 499 11.32 -7.24 -16.31
CA GLY A 499 11.70 -8.34 -15.43
C GLY A 499 11.60 -7.98 -13.96
N VAL A 500 11.47 -9.00 -13.11
CA VAL A 500 11.34 -8.87 -11.65
C VAL A 500 12.56 -9.45 -10.95
N LEU A 501 13.24 -8.61 -10.16
CA LEU A 501 14.29 -9.05 -9.23
C LEU A 501 13.66 -9.32 -7.86
N VAL A 502 13.63 -10.58 -7.42
CA VAL A 502 13.03 -10.96 -6.14
C VAL A 502 14.08 -10.91 -5.03
N VAL A 503 13.83 -10.13 -3.99
CA VAL A 503 14.66 -10.02 -2.79
C VAL A 503 14.05 -10.85 -1.67
N THR A 504 14.88 -11.69 -1.05
CA THR A 504 14.49 -12.57 0.06
C THR A 504 15.51 -12.54 1.19
N LEU A 505 15.12 -12.99 2.37
CA LEU A 505 16.02 -13.33 3.47
C LEU A 505 16.18 -14.85 3.57
N ASP A 506 17.20 -15.29 4.30
CA ASP A 506 17.44 -16.72 4.56
C ASP A 506 16.60 -17.27 5.73
N GLU A 507 15.32 -16.90 5.75
CA GLU A 507 14.36 -17.29 6.78
C GLU A 507 13.28 -18.19 6.15
N PRO A 508 12.91 -19.36 6.73
CA PRO A 508 11.97 -20.30 6.10
C PRO A 508 10.63 -19.70 5.67
N VAL A 509 10.03 -18.86 6.51
CA VAL A 509 8.74 -18.20 6.21
C VAL A 509 8.88 -17.22 5.06
N VAL A 510 9.96 -16.43 5.05
CA VAL A 510 10.24 -15.45 3.99
C VAL A 510 10.51 -16.17 2.66
N ARG A 511 11.27 -17.27 2.66
CA ARG A 511 11.53 -18.07 1.44
C ARG A 511 10.26 -18.66 0.86
N ALA A 512 9.35 -19.19 1.69
CA ALA A 512 8.07 -19.73 1.23
C ALA A 512 7.20 -18.64 0.56
N GLU A 513 7.20 -17.44 1.13
CA GLU A 513 6.49 -16.30 0.56
C GLU A 513 7.11 -15.80 -0.75
N SER A 514 8.45 -15.75 -0.83
CA SER A 514 9.16 -15.45 -2.07
C SER A 514 8.89 -16.48 -3.17
N ALA A 515 8.75 -17.77 -2.83
CA ALA A 515 8.37 -18.80 -3.80
C ALA A 515 6.96 -18.54 -4.36
N ARG A 516 5.98 -18.25 -3.49
CA ARG A 516 4.62 -17.88 -3.91
C ARG A 516 4.61 -16.63 -4.80
N LEU A 517 5.43 -15.63 -4.48
CA LEU A 517 5.60 -14.43 -5.30
C LEU A 517 6.18 -14.76 -6.69
N ILE A 518 7.22 -15.59 -6.75
CA ILE A 518 7.82 -16.02 -8.02
C ILE A 518 6.79 -16.72 -8.90
N ASP A 519 5.99 -17.62 -8.33
CA ASP A 519 4.93 -18.31 -9.06
C ASP A 519 3.86 -17.33 -9.55
N ALA A 520 3.46 -16.36 -8.71
CA ALA A 520 2.49 -15.34 -9.06
C ALA A 520 2.96 -14.39 -10.18
N VAL A 521 4.26 -14.03 -10.19
CA VAL A 521 4.90 -13.22 -11.24
C VAL A 521 4.93 -13.99 -12.55
N ARG A 522 5.38 -15.26 -12.52
CA ARG A 522 5.45 -16.13 -13.70
C ARG A 522 4.07 -16.42 -14.29
N ALA A 523 3.06 -16.64 -13.44
CA ALA A 523 1.68 -16.85 -13.88
C ALA A 523 1.10 -15.65 -14.65
N ARG A 524 1.65 -14.45 -14.45
CA ARG A 524 1.28 -13.22 -15.17
C ARG A 524 2.17 -12.96 -16.40
N GLY A 525 3.04 -13.90 -16.77
CA GLY A 525 3.88 -13.81 -17.97
C GLY A 525 5.13 -12.93 -17.83
N MET A 526 5.47 -12.50 -16.61
CA MET A 526 6.68 -11.72 -16.36
C MET A 526 7.89 -12.62 -16.09
N ASP A 527 9.06 -12.18 -16.53
CA ASP A 527 10.34 -12.84 -16.22
C ASP A 527 10.80 -12.55 -14.80
N VAL A 528 11.40 -13.55 -14.14
CA VAL A 528 12.10 -13.38 -12.87
C VAL A 528 13.60 -13.38 -13.17
N VAL A 529 14.18 -12.19 -13.28
CA VAL A 529 15.57 -11.99 -13.73
C VAL A 529 16.60 -12.45 -12.71
N GLY A 530 16.19 -12.59 -11.45
CA GLY A 530 17.05 -13.09 -10.38
C GLY A 530 16.33 -13.19 -9.04
N VAL A 531 16.92 -13.96 -8.13
CA VAL A 531 16.50 -14.04 -6.72
C VAL A 531 17.71 -13.69 -5.86
N LEU A 532 17.68 -12.52 -5.21
CA LEU A 532 18.72 -12.01 -4.34
C LEU A 532 18.44 -12.37 -2.88
N ARG A 533 19.30 -13.19 -2.29
CA ARG A 533 19.34 -13.44 -0.85
C ARG A 533 20.06 -12.30 -0.15
N ASN A 534 19.31 -11.37 0.41
CA ASN A 534 19.87 -10.28 1.20
C ASN A 534 20.28 -10.77 2.59
N ARG A 535 21.29 -10.09 3.18
CA ARG A 535 21.86 -10.40 4.50
C ARG A 535 22.33 -11.84 4.64
N ALA A 536 22.89 -12.40 3.57
CA ALA A 536 23.44 -13.74 3.60
C ALA A 536 24.73 -13.77 4.43
N ALA A 537 24.83 -14.74 5.35
CA ALA A 537 26.02 -14.97 6.16
C ALA A 537 27.18 -15.57 5.34
N ALA A 538 26.85 -16.32 4.28
CA ALA A 538 27.80 -16.92 3.35
C ALA A 538 27.23 -16.92 1.93
N PRO A 539 28.08 -16.95 0.89
CA PRO A 539 27.64 -17.12 -0.50
C PRO A 539 26.81 -18.40 -0.66
N GLY A 540 25.68 -18.29 -1.35
CA GLY A 540 24.80 -19.42 -1.66
C GLY A 540 24.91 -19.91 -3.11
N PRO A 541 24.12 -20.93 -3.49
CA PRO A 541 24.02 -21.39 -4.88
C PRO A 541 23.26 -20.43 -5.81
N ASP A 542 22.64 -19.39 -5.25
CA ASP A 542 21.95 -18.32 -5.98
C ASP A 542 22.61 -16.97 -5.64
N MET A 543 22.03 -15.85 -6.10
CA MET A 543 22.57 -14.52 -5.82
C MET A 543 22.49 -14.19 -4.33
N SER A 544 23.54 -13.61 -3.76
CA SER A 544 23.55 -13.17 -2.36
C SER A 544 24.24 -11.83 -2.16
N ALA A 545 23.67 -11.04 -1.25
CA ALA A 545 24.26 -9.79 -0.76
C ALA A 545 24.60 -9.93 0.73
N PRO A 546 25.76 -9.42 1.18
CA PRO A 546 26.13 -9.45 2.59
C PRO A 546 25.22 -8.52 3.42
N ALA A 547 25.23 -8.70 4.74
CA ALA A 547 24.51 -7.82 5.66
C ALA A 547 24.86 -6.34 5.44
N VAL A 548 23.82 -5.50 5.49
CA VAL A 548 23.91 -4.05 5.29
C VAL A 548 24.44 -3.40 6.57
N PRO A 549 25.64 -2.79 6.60
CA PRO A 549 26.22 -2.28 7.85
C PRO A 549 25.64 -0.94 8.34
N GLY A 550 24.46 -0.52 7.85
CA GLY A 550 23.83 0.78 8.17
C GLY A 550 23.98 1.84 7.07
N LEU A 551 23.63 1.49 5.83
CA LEU A 551 23.78 2.36 4.65
C LEU A 551 22.97 3.66 4.72
N LEU A 552 23.64 4.77 4.42
CA LEU A 552 23.09 6.03 3.91
C LEU A 552 24.11 6.54 2.88
N GLY A 553 23.67 6.90 1.67
CA GLY A 553 24.52 7.57 0.69
C GLY A 553 25.00 6.71 -0.48
N VAL A 554 25.22 7.38 -1.61
CA VAL A 554 25.62 6.80 -2.90
C VAL A 554 26.89 5.95 -2.83
N ASP A 555 27.95 6.44 -2.20
CA ASP A 555 29.24 5.73 -2.17
C ASP A 555 29.16 4.41 -1.39
N ALA A 556 28.39 4.40 -0.31
CA ALA A 556 28.20 3.22 0.51
C ALA A 556 27.35 2.17 -0.23
N LEU A 557 26.30 2.60 -0.94
CA LEU A 557 25.51 1.74 -1.83
C LEU A 557 26.36 1.11 -2.94
N ARG A 558 27.21 1.92 -3.59
CA ARG A 558 28.14 1.46 -4.64
C ARG A 558 29.12 0.42 -4.11
N ALA A 559 29.73 0.69 -2.95
CA ALA A 559 30.66 -0.25 -2.32
C ALA A 559 29.99 -1.56 -1.88
N TRP A 560 28.73 -1.50 -1.45
CA TRP A 560 27.96 -2.68 -1.07
C TRP A 560 27.53 -3.53 -2.27
N ALA A 561 27.07 -2.90 -3.36
CA ALA A 561 26.72 -3.60 -4.60
C ALA A 561 27.90 -4.41 -5.18
N ALA A 562 29.12 -3.86 -5.09
CA ALA A 562 30.34 -4.53 -5.54
C ALA A 562 30.67 -5.84 -4.78
N ARG A 563 30.00 -6.11 -3.65
CA ARG A 563 30.19 -7.30 -2.82
C ARG A 563 29.11 -8.37 -3.06
N TRP A 564 28.19 -8.15 -3.98
CA TRP A 564 27.17 -9.14 -4.31
C TRP A 564 27.82 -10.32 -5.05
N THR A 565 27.41 -11.52 -4.70
CA THR A 565 27.84 -12.75 -5.39
C THR A 565 26.68 -13.24 -6.24
N ILE A 566 26.94 -13.52 -7.53
CA ILE A 566 25.97 -14.14 -8.44
C ILE A 566 26.51 -15.52 -8.81
N ALA A 567 25.75 -16.56 -8.54
CA ALA A 567 26.04 -17.86 -9.11
C ALA A 567 25.73 -17.80 -10.62
N VAL A 568 26.74 -17.98 -11.45
CA VAL A 568 26.56 -18.15 -12.89
C VAL A 568 25.82 -19.46 -13.09
N ARG A 569 24.53 -19.39 -13.43
CA ARG A 569 23.84 -20.55 -14.03
C ARG A 569 24.29 -20.61 -15.48
N ASP A 570 25.08 -21.62 -15.83
CA ASP A 570 25.17 -22.03 -17.23
C ASP A 570 23.74 -22.29 -17.70
N ARG A 571 23.32 -21.55 -18.73
CA ARG A 571 22.03 -21.74 -19.38
C ARG A 571 22.15 -22.99 -20.25
N ASP A 572 21.82 -24.15 -19.69
CA ASP A 572 21.46 -25.35 -20.45
C ASP A 572 19.95 -25.48 -20.58
#